data_AF-A0A9E1TNI7-F1
#
_entry.id   AF-A0A9E1TNI7-F1
#
_cell.length_a   1.000
_cell.length_b   1.000
_cell.length_c   1.000
_cell.angle_alpha   90.00
_cell.angle_beta   90.00
_cell.angle_gamma   90.00
#
_symmetry.space_group_name_H-M   'P 1'
#
loop_
_entity.id
_entity.type
_entity.pdbx_description
1 polymer ?
#
loop_
_entity_poly.entity_id
_entity_poly.type
_entity_poly.pdbx_seq_one_letter_code
_entity_poly.pdbx_strand_id
1 'polypeptide(L)' 'ESVLFPKRLGSGEELAFMVLELITNPYMNAEVIRVDGGIRMPPK' A
#
# COMPACT_ATOMS: atom_id res chain seq x y z
N GLU A 1 9.39 -6.59 -14.06
CA GLU A 1 8.95 -5.19 -13.88
C GLU A 1 7.45 -5.13 -13.68
N SER A 2 6.96 -5.36 -12.46
CA SER A 2 5.51 -5.43 -12.20
C SER A 2 5.00 -4.26 -11.35
N VAL A 3 5.84 -3.68 -10.48
CA VAL A 3 5.54 -2.44 -9.76
C VAL A 3 5.70 -1.25 -10.70
N LEU A 4 4.68 -0.38 -10.77
CA LEU A 4 4.66 0.76 -11.68
C LEU A 4 5.59 1.87 -11.17
N PHE A 5 5.34 2.35 -9.95
CA PHE A 5 6.17 3.33 -9.26
C PHE A 5 5.85 3.34 -7.77
N PRO A 6 6.85 3.49 -6.88
CA PRO A 6 8.29 3.47 -7.16
C PRO A 6 8.76 2.08 -7.63
N LYS A 7 9.73 2.01 -8.55
CA LYS A 7 10.23 0.74 -9.15
C LYS A 7 11.14 -0.03 -8.18
N ARG A 8 10.63 -0.38 -7.00
CA ARG A 8 11.31 -1.16 -5.96
C ARG A 8 10.30 -1.89 -5.09
N LEU A 9 10.79 -2.74 -4.18
CA LEU A 9 9.95 -3.24 -3.10
C LEU A 9 9.67 -2.13 -2.07
N GLY A 10 8.48 -2.19 -1.46
CA GLY A 10 8.15 -1.35 -0.32
C GLY A 10 8.97 -1.74 0.91
N SER A 11 9.21 -0.79 1.79
CA SER A 11 9.79 -1.03 3.11
C SER A 11 8.69 -1.25 4.16
N GLY A 12 9.04 -1.86 5.29
CA GLY A 12 8.10 -1.99 6.42
C GLY A 12 7.66 -0.64 7.00
N GLU A 13 8.52 0.37 6.92
CA GLU A 13 8.24 1.73 7.39
C GLU A 13 7.14 2.41 6.55
N GLU A 14 7.14 2.22 5.23
CA GLU A 14 6.11 2.76 4.34
C GLU A 14 4.72 2.17 4.64
N LEU A 15 4.67 0.87 5.00
CA LEU A 15 3.44 0.25 5.47
C LEU A 15 3.01 0.82 6.83
N ALA A 16 3.95 1.02 7.75
CA ALA A 16 3.66 1.57 9.07
C ALA A 16 3.06 2.98 9.00
N PHE A 17 3.56 3.84 8.10
CA PHE A 17 2.96 5.16 7.86
C PHE A 17 1.50 5.07 7.41
N MET A 18 1.18 4.13 6.50
CA MET A 18 -0.22 3.93 6.11
C MET A 18 -1.08 3.43 7.27
N VAL A 19 -0.59 2.46 8.05
CA VAL A 19 -1.33 1.97 9.23
C VAL A 19 -1.61 3.11 10.21
N LEU A 20 -0.62 3.99 10.45
CA LEU A 20 -0.79 5.14 11.34
C LEU A 20 -1.92 6.06 10.86
N GLU A 21 -1.96 6.41 9.57
CA GLU A 21 -3.02 7.24 9.00
C GLU A 21 -4.41 6.58 9.11
N LEU A 22 -4.51 5.26 8.94
CA LEU A 22 -5.77 4.53 9.10
C LEU A 22 -6.30 4.58 10.55
N ILE A 23 -5.43 4.48 11.55
CA ILE A 23 -5.85 4.46 12.96
C ILE A 23 -6.07 5.86 13.53
N THR A 24 -5.46 6.89 12.96
CA THR A 24 -5.59 8.28 13.44
C THR A 24 -6.72 9.04 12.78
N ASN A 25 -7.14 8.65 11.58
CA ASN A 25 -8.26 9.29 10.89
C ASN A 25 -9.61 8.67 11.31
N PRO A 26 -10.45 9.37 12.10
CA PRO A 26 -11.67 8.81 12.67
C PRO A 26 -12.77 8.53 11.65
N TYR A 27 -12.62 9.03 10.41
CA TYR A 27 -13.58 8.79 9.34
C TYR A 27 -13.23 7.54 8.51
N MET A 28 -12.02 6.99 8.67
CA MET A 28 -11.64 5.75 8.01
C MET A 28 -12.44 4.58 8.61
N ASN A 29 -13.15 3.85 7.75
CA ASN A 29 -13.96 2.74 8.20
C ASN A 29 -14.21 1.75 7.06
N ALA A 30 -14.11 0.45 7.37
CA ALA A 30 -14.54 -0.66 6.52
C ALA A 30 -14.07 -0.61 5.04
N GLU A 31 -12.87 -0.10 4.77
CA GLU A 31 -12.31 0.04 3.43
C GLU A 31 -11.02 -0.78 3.26
N VAL A 32 -10.71 -1.16 2.02
CA VAL A 32 -9.48 -1.89 1.68
C VAL A 32 -8.58 -1.01 0.83
N ILE A 33 -7.47 -0.54 1.42
CA ILE A 33 -6.46 0.24 0.71
C ILE A 33 -5.32 -0.66 0.25
N ARG A 34 -4.98 -0.62 -1.03
CA ARG A 34 -3.79 -1.26 -1.59
C ARG A 34 -2.59 -0.33 -1.49
N VAL A 35 -1.50 -0.80 -0.88
CA VAL A 35 -0.19 -0.13 -0.85
C VAL A 35 0.79 -0.98 -1.66
N ASP A 36 0.78 -0.80 -2.98
CA ASP A 36 1.33 -1.80 -3.89
C ASP A 36 2.15 -1.23 -5.06
N GLY A 37 2.35 0.10 -5.08
CA GLY A 37 3.04 0.78 -6.19
C GLY A 37 2.38 0.56 -7.55
N GLY A 38 1.07 0.32 -7.58
CA GLY A 38 0.27 0.15 -8.79
C GLY A 38 0.39 -1.23 -9.46
N ILE A 39 1.05 -2.20 -8.83
CA ILE A 39 1.25 -3.54 -9.40
C ILE A 39 -0.07 -4.28 -9.66
N ARG A 40 -0.08 -5.07 -10.74
CA ARG A 40 -1.02 -6.19 -10.94
C ARG A 40 -0.20 -7.46 -11.19
N MET A 41 -0.45 -8.49 -10.39
CA MET A 41 0.30 -9.74 -10.48
C MET A 41 -0.15 -10.52 -11.73
N PRO A 42 0.75 -10.83 -12.68
CA PRO A 42 0.38 -11.63 -13.84
C PRO A 42 0.20 -13.11 -13.45
N PRO A 43 -0.52 -13.92 -14.26
CA PRO A 43 -0.52 -15.38 -14.15
C PRO A 43 0.91 -15.95 -14.23
N LYS A 44 1.12 -17.11 -13.61
CA LYS A 44 2.38 -17.86 -13.72
C LYS A 44 2.32 -18.84 -14.88
#